data_AF-A0A7U5JZ28-F1
#
_entry.id   AF-A0A7U5JZ28-F1
#
_cell.length_a   1.000
_cell.length_b   1.000
_cell.length_c   1.000
_cell.angle_alpha   90.00
_cell.angle_beta   90.00
_cell.angle_gamma   90.00
#
_symmetry.space_group_name_H-M   'P 1'
#
loop_
_entity.id
_entity.type
_entity.pdbx_description
1 polymer ?
#
loop_
_entity_poly.entity_id
_entity_poly.type
_entity_poly.pdbx_seq_one_letter_code
_entity_poly.pdbx_strand_id
1 'polypeptide(L)' 'MSEPPAKSHRPVRNNRECAIYKGEELLADGTVDEVADQLGISRETVIFYGTNTYKNRIAKRGSEKSRELIWLDDDED' A
#
# COMPACT_ATOMS: atom_id res chain seq x y z
N MET A 1 17.53 -21.83 16.52
CA MET A 1 17.13 -20.56 15.89
C MET A 1 15.62 -20.64 15.76
N SER A 2 14.87 -19.88 16.56
CA SER A 2 13.42 -19.88 16.47
C SER A 2 13.02 -19.12 15.22
N GLU A 3 12.61 -19.83 14.17
CA GLU A 3 11.75 -19.23 13.16
C GLU A 3 10.52 -18.67 13.89
N PRO A 4 10.19 -17.38 13.72
CA PRO A 4 8.97 -16.85 14.29
C PRO A 4 7.80 -17.66 13.69
N PRO A 5 6.78 -18.01 14.49
CA PRO A 5 5.63 -18.72 13.96
C PRO A 5 5.03 -17.90 12.83
N ALA A 6 4.85 -18.52 11.66
CA ALA A 6 4.17 -17.92 10.52
C ALA A 6 2.90 -17.24 11.03
N LYS A 7 2.86 -15.90 10.95
CA LYS A 7 1.71 -15.10 11.38
C LYS A 7 0.50 -15.71 10.69
N SER A 8 -0.44 -16.23 11.47
CA SER A 8 -1.67 -16.81 10.98
C SER A 8 -2.39 -15.75 10.14
N HIS A 9 -2.30 -15.86 8.81
CA HIS A 9 -3.10 -15.09 7.88
C HIS A 9 -4.53 -15.63 7.96
N ARG A 10 -5.22 -15.32 9.06
CA ARG A 10 -6.66 -15.49 9.15
C ARG A 10 -7.24 -14.39 8.28
N PRO A 11 -7.95 -14.70 7.18
CA PRO A 11 -8.31 -13.69 6.19
C PRO A 11 -9.29 -12.71 6.82
N VAL A 12 -8.81 -11.49 7.08
CA VAL A 12 -9.71 -10.37 7.33
C VAL A 12 -10.28 -10.06 5.96
N ARG A 13 -11.59 -10.30 5.77
CA ARG A 13 -12.34 -10.12 4.52
C ARG A 13 -12.47 -8.63 4.17
N ASN A 14 -11.34 -7.98 3.94
CA ASN A 14 -11.20 -6.64 3.40
C ASN A 14 -10.13 -6.75 2.29
N ASN A 15 -10.48 -7.52 1.28
CA ASN A 15 -9.62 -8.02 0.19
C ASN A 15 -9.20 -6.95 -0.82
N ARG A 16 -9.21 -5.67 -0.44
CA ARG A 16 -8.85 -4.60 -1.36
C ARG A 16 -7.38 -4.69 -1.68
N GLU A 17 -7.09 -5.12 -2.90
CA GLU A 17 -5.76 -5.17 -3.47
C GLU A 17 -5.29 -3.75 -3.77
N CYS A 18 -4.03 -3.49 -3.46
CA CYS A 18 -3.40 -2.20 -3.66
C CYS A 18 -1.95 -2.39 -4.09
N ALA A 19 -1.45 -1.43 -4.86
CA ALA A 19 -0.06 -1.33 -5.25
C ALA A 19 0.51 0.01 -4.80
N ILE A 20 1.73 -0.02 -4.27
CA ILE A 20 2.50 1.17 -3.94
C ILE A 20 3.57 1.38 -5.01
N TYR A 21 3.50 2.52 -5.67
CA TYR A 21 4.51 2.97 -6.64
C TYR A 21 5.38 4.07 -6.05
N LYS A 22 6.57 4.25 -6.64
CA LYS A 22 7.44 5.40 -6.40
C LYS A 22 7.97 5.90 -7.74
N GLY A 23 7.27 6.85 -8.33
CA GLY A 23 7.43 7.17 -9.75
C GLY A 23 6.99 5.97 -10.58
N GLU A 24 7.87 5.44 -11.40
CA GLU A 24 7.60 4.26 -12.26
C GLU A 24 7.95 2.92 -11.59
N GLU A 25 8.58 2.95 -10.42
CA GLU A 25 9.00 1.76 -9.68
C GLU A 25 7.85 1.20 -8.82
N LEU A 26 7.49 -0.06 -9.03
CA LEU A 26 6.60 -0.79 -8.12
C LEU A 26 7.38 -1.19 -6.86
N LEU A 27 6.91 -0.74 -5.69
CA LEU A 27 7.55 -1.06 -4.41
C LEU A 27 6.95 -2.31 -3.75
N ALA A 28 5.62 -2.47 -3.81
CA ALA A 28 4.90 -3.60 -3.26
C ALA A 28 3.47 -3.62 -3.80
N ASP A 29 2.89 -4.82 -3.92
CA ASP A 29 1.50 -5.06 -4.29
C ASP A 29 0.88 -6.17 -3.42
N GLY A 30 -0.44 -6.30 -3.49
CA GLY A 30 -1.25 -7.24 -2.72
C GLY A 30 -2.25 -6.55 -1.80
N THR A 31 -2.70 -7.21 -0.75
CA THR A 31 -3.60 -6.58 0.23
C THR A 31 -2.88 -5.50 1.04
N VAL A 32 -3.64 -4.57 1.63
CA VAL A 32 -3.08 -3.50 2.49
C VAL A 32 -2.16 -4.06 3.59
N ASP A 33 -2.53 -5.20 4.17
CA ASP A 33 -1.77 -5.86 5.23
C ASP A 33 -0.49 -6.52 4.68
N GLU A 34 -0.53 -7.17 3.52
CA GLU A 34 0.67 -7.72 2.86
C GLU A 34 1.63 -6.63 2.44
N VAL A 35 1.13 -5.54 1.87
CA VAL A 35 1.94 -4.36 1.50
C VAL A 35 2.56 -3.72 2.73
N ALA A 36 1.81 -3.63 3.84
CA ALA A 36 2.31 -3.13 5.11
C ALA A 36 3.46 -3.99 5.65
N ASP A 37 3.32 -5.32 5.65
CA ASP A 37 4.38 -6.24 6.07
C ASP A 37 5.60 -6.21 5.11
N GLN A 38 5.39 -6.17 3.78
CA GLN A 38 6.46 -6.09 2.78
C GLN A 38 7.30 -4.81 2.93
N LEU A 39 6.66 -3.67 3.17
CA LEU A 39 7.32 -2.38 3.32
C LEU A 39 7.77 -2.09 4.76
N GLY A 40 7.39 -2.92 5.72
CA GLY A 40 7.67 -2.72 7.14
C GLY A 40 7.02 -1.45 7.72
N ILE A 41 5.84 -1.07 7.23
CA ILE A 41 5.08 0.12 7.66
C ILE A 41 3.71 -0.27 8.24
N SER A 42 3.06 0.66 8.93
CA SER A 42 1.72 0.42 9.47
C SER A 42 0.65 0.42 8.36
N ARG A 43 -0.40 -0.38 8.54
CA ARG A 43 -1.60 -0.39 7.68
C ARG A 43 -2.19 1.01 7.43
N GLU A 44 -2.24 1.84 8.47
CA GLU A 44 -2.70 3.23 8.38
C GLU A 44 -1.84 4.07 7.43
N THR A 45 -0.53 3.80 7.36
CA THR A 45 0.39 4.51 6.47
C THR A 45 0.15 4.12 5.00
N VAL A 46 -0.12 2.83 4.75
CA VAL A 46 -0.51 2.34 3.43
C VAL A 46 -1.78 3.06 2.98
N ILE A 47 -2.84 3.03 3.79
CA ILE A 47 -4.12 3.71 3.48
C ILE A 47 -3.92 5.22 3.29
N PHE A 48 -3.07 5.84 4.12
CA PHE A 48 -2.76 7.27 4.02
C PHE A 48 -2.20 7.66 2.65
N TYR A 49 -1.38 6.81 2.01
CA TYR A 49 -0.87 7.05 0.66
C TYR A 49 -1.98 7.10 -0.40
N GLY A 50 -3.13 6.46 -0.14
CA GLY A 50 -4.30 6.50 -1.02
C GLY A 50 -5.19 7.74 -0.82
N THR A 51 -4.99 8.52 0.26
CA THR A 51 -5.88 9.63 0.59
C THR A 51 -5.72 10.82 -0.35
N ASN A 52 -6.82 11.51 -0.66
CA ASN A 52 -6.81 12.70 -1.52
C ASN A 52 -5.93 13.82 -0.92
N THR A 53 -5.89 13.96 0.40
CA THR A 53 -5.01 14.91 1.10
C THR A 53 -3.53 14.66 0.77
N TYR A 54 -3.10 13.39 0.78
CA TYR A 54 -1.73 13.04 0.49
C TYR A 54 -1.40 13.23 -1.00
N LYS A 55 -2.29 12.78 -1.90
CA LYS A 55 -2.17 13.00 -3.36
C LYS A 55 -2.05 14.49 -3.70
N ASN A 56 -2.90 15.33 -3.13
CA ASN A 56 -2.84 16.79 -3.28
C ASN A 56 -1.52 17.40 -2.78
N ARG A 57 -0.95 16.84 -1.71
CA ARG A 57 0.35 17.27 -1.18
C ARG A 57 1.50 16.91 -2.13
N ILE A 58 1.45 15.74 -2.76
CA ILE A 58 2.44 15.32 -3.75
C ILE A 58 2.32 16.18 -5.01
N ALA A 59 1.10 16.37 -5.52
CA ALA A 59 0.84 17.19 -6.70
C ALA A 59 1.36 18.62 -6.54
N LYS A 60 1.14 19.25 -5.37
CA LYS A 60 1.67 20.58 -5.06
C LYS A 60 3.20 20.65 -4.98
N ARG A 61 3.86 19.55 -4.62
CA ARG A 61 5.33 19.48 -4.52
C ARG A 61 6.01 19.17 -5.86
N GLY A 62 5.27 18.64 -6.85
CA GLY A 62 5.85 18.20 -8.12
C GLY A 62 6.88 17.08 -7.97
N SER A 63 6.78 16.27 -6.90
CA SER A 63 7.78 15.25 -6.59
C SER A 63 7.35 13.89 -7.16
N GLU A 64 7.93 13.54 -8.30
CA GLU A 64 7.76 12.25 -8.99
C GLU A 64 8.29 11.06 -8.18
N LYS A 65 9.13 11.31 -7.18
CA LYS A 65 9.72 10.27 -6.30
C LYS A 65 8.89 9.96 -5.06
N SER A 66 7.65 10.45 -5.00
CA SER A 66 6.76 10.22 -3.86
C SER A 66 6.11 8.84 -3.97
N ARG A 67 5.78 8.23 -2.82
CA ARG A 67 5.05 6.97 -2.81
C ARG A 67 3.60 7.25 -3.21
N GLU A 68 2.97 6.40 -4.00
CA GLU A 68 1.56 6.53 -4.36
C GLU A 68 0.86 5.19 -4.21
N LEU A 69 -0.31 5.18 -3.57
CA LEU A 69 -1.16 4.01 -3.51
C LEU A 69 -2.21 4.06 -4.63
N ILE A 70 -2.27 2.98 -5.39
CA ILE A 70 -3.30 2.67 -6.38
C ILE A 70 -4.09 1.48 -5.87
N TRP A 71 -5.41 1.62 -5.81
CA TRP A 71 -6.31 0.50 -5.54
C TRP A 71 -6.49 -0.29 -6.83
N LEU A 72 -6.27 -1.60 -6.79
CA LEU A 72 -6.36 -2.49 -7.96
C LEU A 72 -7.75 -3.15 -8.08
N ASP A 73 -8.57 -3.03 -7.03
CA ASP A 73 -9.93 -3.55 -6.94
C ASP A 73 -10.98 -2.59 -7.55
N ASP A 74 -10.54 -1.50 -8.19
CA ASP A 74 -11.38 -0.40 -8.73
C ASP A 74 -11.51 -0.49 -10.26
N ASP A 75 -11.47 -1.70 -10.83
CA ASP A 75 -12.06 -1.97 -12.15
C ASP A 75 -13.61 -1.92 -11.98
N GLU A 76 -14.17 -0.72 -11.77
CA GLU A 76 -15.59 -0.46 -12.07
C GLU A 76 -15.74 -0.29 -13.59
N ASP A 77 -16.48 -1.24 -14.18
CA ASP A 77 -17.09 -1.24 -15.52
C ASP A 77 -17.80 0.07 -15.88
#